data_AF-A0AAW0EQT5-F1
#
_entry.id   AF-A0AAW0EQT5-F1
#
_cell.length_a   1.000
_cell.length_b   1.000
_cell.length_c   1.000
_cell.angle_alpha   90.00
_cell.angle_beta   90.00
_cell.angle_gamma   90.00
#
_symmetry.space_group_name_H-M   'P 1'
#
loop_
_entity.id
_entity.type
_entity.pdbx_description
1 polymer ?
#
loop_
_entity_poly.entity_id
_entity_poly.type
_entity_poly.pdbx_seq_one_letter_code
_entity_poly.pdbx_strand_id
1 'polypeptide(L)'
;MGRGYSAGRSKSGRPTLRMKRSRSMSLHELKKSVDERERGRAARDGGADEASASASRPASTSAPRKVLKVARQRRAPSSAPPSTVAESRAAAPAVATKAKSAEGRGRSTAGVAGASRSQSAAFRRNLEDMERRFDDAMEASEDEEETVVSTTTMTKYKECGRVVDAVLDELAAACVPGANTKELCDAGDEGVARRLKLLFVKTKGADGKRLTRGLSYPTNISVNEHLCNDSPYRVEEGVLLKIGDVVKLHVGCHLDGYPVSAARTIVVMATAETAAVPATLMEGNEEEEQQQQQQNGAPATLSSSSSRPAVGNTVEAARVALLAMVRALRPGALNADITDLIAAVGHHYGVQAVEGVLSNRTKRWVPDSIDCIIGRRVTSEDPHQDVAECEVAAHQVWCLDVAFTNNHNYRITLAERPETLFRRTPAELDADARVKQANETLMEITDAHQCFPFHFKGLSNPLKAKLGIHVLVRKGVVDKLVPLRTKHGYVTARFSATVAVTAKRVTVLCGAPPTAPVATPPAMRSTVSHDTLAADVCAVLHRPLEFADARAVDTRKGAADRSSPATKRMRVESTTVEEE
;
A
#
# COMPACT_ATOMS: atom_id res chain seq x y z
N MET A 1 -5.42 1.43 7.06
CA MET A 1 -4.38 0.48 7.50
C MET A 1 -3.36 0.37 6.38
N GLY A 2 -2.41 1.30 6.30
CA GLY A 2 -1.20 1.08 5.50
C GLY A 2 -0.24 0.23 6.33
N ARG A 3 -0.21 -1.08 6.12
CA ARG A 3 0.75 -2.00 6.74
C ARG A 3 1.71 -2.53 5.68
N GLY A 4 2.57 -1.64 5.18
CA GLY A 4 3.76 -2.06 4.44
C GLY A 4 4.66 -2.90 5.35
N TYR A 5 5.06 -4.08 4.87
CA TYR A 5 6.12 -4.93 5.43
C TYR A 5 5.99 -5.42 6.90
N SER A 6 4.87 -5.20 7.60
CA SER A 6 4.66 -5.75 8.95
C SER A 6 3.88 -7.08 8.91
N ALA A 7 4.52 -8.21 9.19
CA ALA A 7 3.89 -9.54 9.22
C ALA A 7 2.97 -9.81 10.44
N GLY A 8 2.67 -8.78 11.25
CA GLY A 8 1.86 -8.90 12.45
C GLY A 8 0.35 -8.92 12.17
N ARG A 9 -0.32 -10.07 12.34
CA ARG A 9 -1.79 -10.18 12.46
C ARG A 9 -2.28 -9.50 13.75
N SER A 10 -2.36 -8.17 13.75
CA SER A 10 -2.95 -7.41 14.86
C SER A 10 -4.46 -7.61 14.93
N LYS A 11 -4.95 -8.18 16.03
CA LYS A 11 -6.37 -8.28 16.37
C LYS A 11 -6.89 -6.96 16.97
N SER A 12 -6.79 -5.85 16.24
CA SER A 12 -7.35 -4.57 16.70
C SER A 12 -8.89 -4.61 16.68
N GLY A 13 -9.55 -4.24 17.78
CA GLY A 13 -11.01 -4.23 17.93
C GLY A 13 -11.79 -3.18 17.12
N ARG A 14 -11.23 -2.65 16.02
CA ARG A 14 -11.99 -1.85 15.05
C ARG A 14 -12.73 -2.78 14.07
N PRO A 15 -13.90 -2.40 13.53
CA PRO A 15 -14.62 -3.22 12.56
C PRO A 15 -13.72 -3.58 11.38
N THR A 16 -13.46 -4.87 11.19
CA THR A 16 -12.53 -5.34 10.14
C THR A 16 -13.09 -5.01 8.76
N LEU A 17 -12.22 -4.96 7.75
CA LEU A 17 -12.64 -4.77 6.35
C LEU A 17 -13.64 -5.87 5.90
N ARG A 18 -13.58 -7.07 6.49
CA ARG A 18 -14.58 -8.13 6.35
C ARG A 18 -15.94 -7.77 6.97
N MET A 19 -15.98 -7.08 8.11
CA MET A 19 -17.23 -6.53 8.68
C MET A 19 -17.76 -5.33 7.89
N LYS A 20 -16.88 -4.51 7.28
CA LYS A 20 -17.31 -3.44 6.37
C LYS A 20 -17.86 -4.02 5.06
N ARG A 21 -17.17 -4.98 4.43
CA ARG A 21 -17.64 -5.67 3.21
C ARG A 21 -18.86 -6.56 3.45
N SER A 22 -19.01 -7.24 4.58
CA SER A 22 -20.24 -7.99 4.87
C SER A 22 -21.43 -7.07 5.11
N ARG A 23 -21.22 -5.91 5.75
CA ARG A 23 -22.24 -4.86 5.87
C ARG A 23 -22.56 -4.24 4.52
N SER A 24 -21.59 -3.88 3.69
CA SER A 24 -21.84 -3.30 2.36
C SER A 24 -22.48 -4.29 1.38
N MET A 25 -22.11 -5.57 1.41
CA MET A 25 -22.81 -6.64 0.68
C MET A 25 -24.25 -6.77 1.17
N SER A 26 -24.49 -6.84 2.48
CA SER A 26 -25.86 -6.88 3.02
C SER A 26 -26.67 -5.64 2.66
N LEU A 27 -26.04 -4.46 2.56
CA LEU A 27 -26.67 -3.20 2.13
C LEU A 27 -26.94 -3.17 0.62
N HIS A 28 -26.09 -3.79 -0.20
CA HIS A 28 -26.29 -3.91 -1.64
C HIS A 28 -27.36 -4.97 -1.97
N GLU A 29 -27.43 -6.07 -1.21
CA GLU A 29 -28.54 -7.02 -1.24
C GLU A 29 -29.85 -6.36 -0.78
N LEU A 30 -29.81 -5.57 0.31
CA LEU A 30 -30.96 -4.79 0.75
C LEU A 30 -31.40 -3.80 -0.34
N LYS A 31 -30.47 -3.06 -0.95
CA LYS A 31 -30.73 -2.11 -2.04
C LYS A 31 -31.34 -2.80 -3.26
N LYS A 32 -30.77 -3.91 -3.74
CA LYS A 32 -31.38 -4.73 -4.81
C LYS A 32 -32.79 -5.19 -4.43
N SER A 33 -33.00 -5.69 -3.21
CA SER A 33 -34.31 -6.15 -2.76
C SER A 33 -35.35 -5.03 -2.64
N VAL A 34 -34.92 -3.79 -2.43
CA VAL A 34 -35.78 -2.59 -2.43
C VAL A 34 -36.05 -2.14 -3.86
N ASP A 35 -35.02 -2.04 -4.71
CA ASP A 35 -35.15 -1.66 -6.13
C ASP A 35 -36.04 -2.65 -6.91
N GLU A 36 -35.95 -3.95 -6.64
CA GLU A 36 -36.84 -4.98 -7.19
C GLU A 36 -38.29 -4.84 -6.71
N ARG A 37 -38.50 -4.46 -5.43
CA ARG A 37 -39.84 -4.17 -4.88
C ARG A 37 -40.44 -2.89 -5.45
N GLU A 38 -39.62 -1.88 -5.75
CA GLU A 38 -40.09 -0.65 -6.37
C GLU A 38 -40.38 -0.83 -7.86
N ARG A 39 -39.57 -1.59 -8.62
CA ARG A 39 -39.90 -2.02 -9.99
C ARG A 39 -41.20 -2.83 -10.04
N GLY A 40 -41.39 -3.76 -9.10
CA GLY A 40 -42.63 -4.54 -8.96
C GLY A 40 -43.86 -3.72 -8.53
N ARG A 41 -43.69 -2.50 -8.01
CA ARG A 41 -44.77 -1.52 -7.78
C ARG A 41 -45.01 -0.62 -9.00
N ALA A 42 -43.96 -0.11 -9.63
CA ALA A 42 -44.08 0.69 -10.85
C ALA A 42 -44.80 -0.08 -11.97
N ALA A 43 -44.53 -1.38 -12.11
CA ALA A 43 -45.24 -2.26 -13.05
C ALA A 43 -46.71 -2.57 -12.68
N ARG A 44 -47.19 -2.13 -11.50
CA ARG A 44 -48.60 -2.26 -11.07
C ARG A 44 -49.37 -0.94 -11.11
N ASP A 45 -48.68 0.19 -10.91
CA ASP A 45 -49.30 1.52 -10.95
C ASP A 45 -49.31 2.14 -12.36
N GLY A 46 -48.65 1.52 -13.35
CA GLY A 46 -48.43 2.07 -14.70
C GLY A 46 -49.28 1.51 -15.84
N GLY A 47 -50.44 0.92 -15.58
CA GLY A 47 -51.25 0.28 -16.64
C GLY A 47 -52.72 0.07 -16.30
N ALA A 48 -53.52 1.13 -16.46
CA ALA A 48 -54.98 1.05 -16.55
C ALA A 48 -55.50 2.12 -17.51
N ASP A 49 -56.37 1.68 -18.42
CA ASP A 49 -57.23 2.40 -19.38
C ASP A 49 -56.68 2.68 -20.80
N GLU A 50 -56.76 1.68 -21.70
CA GLU A 50 -57.94 1.55 -22.59
C GLU A 50 -58.01 0.19 -23.34
N ALA A 51 -59.11 -0.05 -24.04
CA ALA A 51 -59.77 -1.34 -24.23
C ALA A 51 -59.31 -2.30 -25.37
N SER A 52 -59.46 -3.60 -25.07
CA SER A 52 -60.09 -4.66 -25.91
C SER A 52 -59.27 -5.61 -26.82
N ALA A 53 -59.86 -6.82 -26.98
CA ALA A 53 -59.64 -7.88 -27.99
C ALA A 53 -58.55 -8.98 -27.81
N SER A 54 -59.05 -10.18 -27.48
CA SER A 54 -58.64 -11.53 -27.93
C SER A 54 -57.26 -12.17 -27.61
N ALA A 55 -57.32 -13.14 -26.68
CA ALA A 55 -57.02 -14.58 -26.89
C ALA A 55 -55.61 -15.20 -26.66
N SER A 56 -55.68 -16.32 -25.91
CA SER A 56 -54.83 -17.54 -25.89
C SER A 56 -53.73 -17.72 -24.81
N ARG A 57 -53.83 -18.85 -24.09
CA ARG A 57 -52.86 -19.51 -23.17
C ARG A 57 -52.37 -20.81 -23.86
N PRO A 58 -51.19 -21.38 -23.58
CA PRO A 58 -50.90 -22.22 -22.38
C PRO A 58 -49.44 -22.07 -21.86
N ALA A 59 -48.89 -22.76 -20.85
CA ALA A 59 -49.35 -23.45 -19.63
C ALA A 59 -48.15 -23.54 -18.65
N SER A 60 -48.37 -23.85 -17.38
CA SER A 60 -47.33 -23.89 -16.32
C SER A 60 -47.25 -25.25 -15.62
N THR A 61 -46.04 -25.79 -15.41
CA THR A 61 -45.77 -27.01 -14.63
C THR A 61 -45.36 -26.72 -13.19
N SER A 62 -45.56 -27.70 -12.30
CA SER A 62 -45.58 -27.54 -10.83
C SER A 62 -44.48 -28.33 -10.11
N ALA A 63 -44.11 -27.89 -8.89
CA ALA A 63 -43.35 -28.68 -7.91
C ALA A 63 -43.80 -28.33 -6.46
N PRO A 64 -44.02 -29.30 -5.56
CA PRO A 64 -44.61 -29.06 -4.24
C PRO A 64 -43.62 -28.99 -3.06
N ARG A 65 -44.05 -28.32 -1.97
CA ARG A 65 -43.37 -28.33 -0.65
C ARG A 65 -43.86 -29.49 0.23
N LYS A 66 -43.01 -30.00 1.14
CA LYS A 66 -43.43 -30.78 2.33
C LYS A 66 -42.75 -30.26 3.60
N VAL A 67 -43.40 -30.53 4.74
CA VAL A 67 -43.11 -29.99 6.09
C VAL A 67 -42.52 -31.08 6.98
N LEU A 68 -41.60 -30.72 7.89
CA LEU A 68 -41.11 -31.60 8.96
C LEU A 68 -41.46 -31.02 10.34
N LYS A 69 -42.08 -31.84 11.19
CA LYS A 69 -42.27 -31.63 12.63
C LYS A 69 -41.28 -32.52 13.39
N VAL A 70 -40.75 -32.03 14.52
CA VAL A 70 -40.00 -32.86 15.48
C VAL A 70 -40.76 -32.90 16.80
N ALA A 71 -40.92 -34.10 17.35
CA ALA A 71 -41.52 -34.36 18.66
C ALA A 71 -40.54 -35.16 19.55
N ARG A 72 -40.80 -35.18 20.85
CA ARG A 72 -39.85 -35.44 21.94
C ARG A 72 -40.27 -36.65 22.76
N GLN A 73 -39.33 -37.47 23.24
CA GLN A 73 -39.57 -38.45 24.32
C GLN A 73 -38.41 -38.53 25.33
N ARG A 74 -38.67 -39.16 26.49
CA ARG A 74 -37.90 -39.12 27.75
C ARG A 74 -37.50 -40.53 28.22
N ARG A 75 -36.42 -40.67 29.01
CA ARG A 75 -36.43 -41.39 30.32
C ARG A 75 -35.15 -41.14 31.15
N ALA A 76 -35.22 -41.46 32.44
CA ALA A 76 -34.21 -41.43 33.53
C ALA A 76 -34.41 -42.74 34.37
N PRO A 77 -33.86 -43.00 35.59
CA PRO A 77 -32.99 -42.23 36.52
C PRO A 77 -31.68 -42.99 36.97
N SER A 78 -30.71 -42.44 37.72
CA SER A 78 -30.68 -41.98 39.15
C SER A 78 -29.29 -41.31 39.45
N SER A 79 -28.77 -40.96 40.65
CA SER A 79 -29.12 -41.13 42.09
C SER A 79 -28.61 -39.94 42.96
N ALA A 80 -28.38 -40.07 44.28
CA ALA A 80 -27.89 -39.02 45.23
C ALA A 80 -27.38 -39.67 46.57
N PRO A 81 -27.10 -38.97 47.71
CA PRO A 81 -26.81 -37.54 48.06
C PRO A 81 -25.50 -37.44 48.94
N PRO A 82 -25.25 -36.52 49.93
CA PRO A 82 -25.88 -35.27 50.48
C PRO A 82 -24.90 -34.05 50.61
N SER A 83 -25.14 -32.89 51.27
CA SER A 83 -26.30 -31.98 51.50
C SER A 83 -25.79 -30.58 51.96
N THR A 84 -26.37 -29.92 52.99
CA THR A 84 -25.94 -28.67 53.71
C THR A 84 -25.93 -27.32 52.93
N VAL A 85 -26.28 -26.13 53.47
CA VAL A 85 -27.37 -25.69 54.42
C VAL A 85 -27.82 -24.24 54.06
N ALA A 86 -28.93 -23.78 54.66
CA ALA A 86 -29.35 -22.38 54.99
C ALA A 86 -29.52 -21.34 53.85
N GLU A 87 -30.74 -20.95 53.43
CA GLU A 87 -31.76 -20.03 54.06
C GLU A 87 -31.52 -18.52 53.75
N SER A 88 -32.51 -17.64 53.47
CA SER A 88 -33.96 -17.64 53.73
C SER A 88 -34.82 -16.73 52.79
N ARG A 89 -36.16 -16.92 52.85
CA ARG A 89 -37.36 -16.03 52.61
C ARG A 89 -37.20 -14.57 52.07
N ALA A 90 -38.20 -13.92 51.44
CA ALA A 90 -39.51 -14.31 50.85
C ALA A 90 -40.21 -13.11 50.16
N ALA A 91 -41.41 -13.37 49.58
CA ALA A 91 -42.58 -12.48 49.39
C ALA A 91 -42.93 -12.03 47.95
N ALA A 92 -44.02 -12.62 47.44
CA ALA A 92 -44.97 -12.00 46.52
C ALA A 92 -46.29 -11.75 47.29
N PRO A 93 -47.33 -11.14 46.69
CA PRO A 93 -48.31 -12.00 46.02
C PRO A 93 -48.90 -11.43 44.72
N ALA A 94 -49.58 -12.30 43.97
CA ALA A 94 -50.37 -11.98 42.77
C ALA A 94 -51.88 -12.02 43.08
N VAL A 95 -52.69 -11.40 42.22
CA VAL A 95 -54.09 -11.83 41.93
C VAL A 95 -54.38 -11.61 40.43
N ALA A 96 -55.16 -12.51 39.84
CA ALA A 96 -55.55 -12.50 38.42
C ALA A 96 -57.04 -12.14 38.23
N THR A 97 -57.51 -11.91 37.00
CA THR A 97 -58.65 -12.65 36.38
C THR A 97 -58.98 -12.19 34.94
N LYS A 98 -59.76 -13.01 34.23
CA LYS A 98 -60.21 -12.86 32.83
C LYS A 98 -61.52 -12.04 32.72
N ALA A 99 -61.76 -11.42 31.56
CA ALA A 99 -63.00 -11.61 30.76
C ALA A 99 -62.90 -10.96 29.36
N LYS A 100 -63.70 -11.45 28.40
CA LYS A 100 -63.98 -10.83 27.08
C LYS A 100 -65.46 -10.45 27.02
N SER A 101 -65.84 -9.36 26.33
CA SER A 101 -67.10 -9.31 25.58
C SER A 101 -67.14 -8.26 24.45
N ALA A 102 -68.10 -8.48 23.56
CA ALA A 102 -68.58 -7.83 22.34
C ALA A 102 -68.35 -6.32 22.03
N GLU A 103 -67.88 -6.07 20.79
CA GLU A 103 -68.62 -5.42 19.66
C GLU A 103 -69.20 -3.99 19.77
N GLY A 104 -68.90 -3.12 18.78
CA GLY A 104 -69.67 -1.89 18.54
C GLY A 104 -69.01 -0.76 17.72
N ARG A 105 -69.32 -0.70 16.41
CA ARG A 105 -69.34 0.48 15.49
C ARG A 105 -68.16 1.49 15.47
N GLY A 106 -67.52 1.58 14.30
CA GLY A 106 -66.35 2.40 14.03
C GLY A 106 -66.54 3.88 13.66
N ARG A 107 -65.42 4.51 13.29
CA ARG A 107 -65.37 5.84 12.66
C ARG A 107 -64.09 6.01 11.80
N SER A 108 -64.29 6.50 10.58
CA SER A 108 -63.35 7.18 9.66
C SER A 108 -61.84 6.85 9.68
N THR A 109 -61.38 6.28 8.56
CA THR A 109 -60.00 6.37 8.07
C THR A 109 -59.61 7.82 7.72
N ALA A 110 -58.50 8.33 8.25
CA ALA A 110 -57.79 9.49 7.68
C ALA A 110 -56.28 9.49 8.04
N GLY A 111 -55.42 9.28 7.03
CA GLY A 111 -54.14 10.01 6.91
C GLY A 111 -52.98 9.73 7.88
N VAL A 112 -52.42 8.51 7.93
CA VAL A 112 -51.02 8.31 8.36
C VAL A 112 -50.26 7.42 7.36
N ALA A 113 -50.05 7.95 6.15
CA ALA A 113 -49.29 7.28 5.08
C ALA A 113 -48.06 8.08 4.58
N GLY A 114 -47.73 9.22 5.21
CA GLY A 114 -46.62 10.10 4.78
C GLY A 114 -45.27 9.84 5.47
N ALA A 115 -45.25 9.29 6.70
CA ALA A 115 -44.06 9.35 7.57
C ALA A 115 -42.93 8.35 7.21
N SER A 116 -43.24 7.25 6.50
CA SER A 116 -42.26 6.16 6.27
C SER A 116 -41.29 6.41 5.11
N ARG A 117 -41.70 7.12 4.05
CA ARG A 117 -40.84 7.39 2.89
C ARG A 117 -39.74 8.43 3.21
N SER A 118 -40.07 9.50 3.93
CA SER A 118 -39.14 10.60 4.23
C SER A 118 -38.00 10.18 5.15
N GLN A 119 -38.25 9.32 6.14
CA GLN A 119 -37.20 8.83 7.05
C GLN A 119 -36.06 8.11 6.30
N SER A 120 -36.34 7.40 5.20
CA SER A 120 -35.28 6.71 4.44
C SER A 120 -34.41 7.67 3.62
N ALA A 121 -34.96 8.78 3.13
CA ALA A 121 -34.20 9.80 2.41
C ALA A 121 -33.42 10.70 3.38
N ALA A 122 -34.05 11.07 4.50
CA ALA A 122 -33.39 11.77 5.60
C ALA A 122 -32.26 10.93 6.22
N PHE A 123 -32.44 9.62 6.39
CA PHE A 123 -31.38 8.75 6.90
C PHE A 123 -30.18 8.66 5.95
N ARG A 124 -30.41 8.55 4.63
CA ARG A 124 -29.32 8.58 3.63
C ARG A 124 -28.60 9.92 3.63
N ARG A 125 -29.33 11.05 3.61
CA ARG A 125 -28.73 12.39 3.73
C ARG A 125 -27.98 12.57 5.03
N ASN A 126 -28.51 12.12 6.16
CA ASN A 126 -27.84 12.21 7.46
C ASN A 126 -26.62 11.29 7.54
N LEU A 127 -26.60 10.17 6.80
CA LEU A 127 -25.42 9.31 6.68
C LEU A 127 -24.37 9.95 5.78
N GLU A 128 -24.74 10.48 4.61
CA GLU A 128 -23.86 11.24 3.71
C GLU A 128 -23.31 12.50 4.39
N ASP A 129 -24.11 13.19 5.21
CA ASP A 129 -23.70 14.39 5.95
C ASP A 129 -22.87 14.01 7.19
N MET A 130 -23.08 12.84 7.77
CA MET A 130 -22.20 12.28 8.80
C MET A 130 -20.87 11.81 8.20
N GLU A 131 -20.87 11.19 7.02
CA GLU A 131 -19.69 10.79 6.27
C GLU A 131 -18.89 12.03 5.87
N ARG A 132 -19.51 13.05 5.25
CA ARG A 132 -18.88 14.35 4.99
C ARG A 132 -18.29 14.98 6.25
N ARG A 133 -19.05 15.10 7.35
CA ARG A 133 -18.52 15.66 8.61
C ARG A 133 -17.40 14.81 9.21
N PHE A 134 -17.35 13.51 8.93
CA PHE A 134 -16.29 12.61 9.40
C PHE A 134 -15.05 12.75 8.52
N ASP A 135 -15.24 12.91 7.21
CA ASP A 135 -14.18 13.18 6.24
C ASP A 135 -13.61 14.60 6.45
N ASP A 136 -14.43 15.64 6.56
CA ASP A 136 -14.04 17.02 6.92
C ASP A 136 -13.33 17.10 8.28
N ALA A 137 -13.70 16.25 9.25
CA ALA A 137 -13.02 16.18 10.56
C ALA A 137 -11.74 15.32 10.55
N MET A 138 -11.57 14.46 9.56
CA MET A 138 -10.34 13.70 9.29
C MET A 138 -9.37 14.48 8.41
N GLU A 139 -9.90 15.27 7.48
CA GLU A 139 -9.25 16.28 6.64
C GLU A 139 -9.41 17.67 7.26
N ALA A 140 -9.07 17.81 8.55
CA ALA A 140 -8.71 19.11 9.09
C ALA A 140 -7.61 19.68 8.16
N SER A 141 -7.92 20.80 7.49
CA SER A 141 -7.12 21.35 6.39
C SER A 141 -5.65 21.38 6.78
N GLU A 142 -4.80 20.69 6.01
CA GLU A 142 -3.38 20.58 6.33
C GLU A 142 -2.77 21.98 6.48
N ASP A 143 -2.08 22.22 7.60
CA ASP A 143 -1.42 23.49 7.85
C ASP A 143 -0.44 23.78 6.69
N GLU A 144 -0.69 24.85 5.94
CA GLU A 144 0.11 25.20 4.77
C GLU A 144 1.60 25.37 5.12
N GLU A 145 1.92 25.75 6.37
CA GLU A 145 3.29 25.84 6.87
C GLU A 145 3.99 24.46 6.94
N GLU A 146 3.24 23.39 7.20
CA GLU A 146 3.70 22.00 7.22
C GLU A 146 3.65 21.29 5.85
N THR A 147 3.02 21.89 4.84
CA THR A 147 3.03 21.36 3.47
C THR A 147 4.22 21.86 2.64
N VAL A 148 4.36 21.33 1.42
CA VAL A 148 5.33 21.87 0.45
C VAL A 148 4.86 23.15 -0.27
N VAL A 149 3.76 23.80 0.17
CA VAL A 149 3.52 25.24 -0.09
C VAL A 149 4.63 26.06 0.55
N SER A 150 4.95 25.75 1.81
CA SER A 150 6.01 26.42 2.59
C SER A 150 7.40 26.19 1.96
N THR A 151 8.08 27.29 1.64
CA THR A 151 9.46 27.26 1.11
C THR A 151 10.43 26.64 2.10
N THR A 152 10.23 26.88 3.40
CA THR A 152 11.02 26.31 4.49
C THR A 152 10.87 24.78 4.53
N THR A 153 9.64 24.28 4.46
CA THR A 153 9.35 22.84 4.47
C THR A 153 9.87 22.16 3.20
N MET A 154 9.63 22.74 2.03
CA MET A 154 10.23 22.29 0.76
C MET A 154 11.78 22.25 0.82
N THR A 155 12.42 23.21 1.52
CA THR A 155 13.88 23.22 1.68
C THR A 155 14.36 22.08 2.59
N LYS A 156 13.67 21.82 3.72
CA LYS A 156 13.98 20.67 4.59
C LYS A 156 13.95 19.35 3.80
N TYR A 157 12.89 19.13 3.02
CA TYR A 157 12.75 17.98 2.13
C TYR A 157 13.90 17.89 1.10
N LYS A 158 14.26 18.99 0.43
CA LYS A 158 15.32 19.01 -0.59
C LYS A 158 16.72 18.74 -0.01
N GLU A 159 17.07 19.32 1.14
CA GLU A 159 18.39 19.07 1.74
C GLU A 159 18.50 17.63 2.26
N CYS A 160 17.45 17.08 2.87
CA CYS A 160 17.38 15.66 3.19
C CYS A 160 17.49 14.77 1.95
N GLY A 161 16.84 15.16 0.85
CA GLY A 161 16.88 14.43 -0.41
C GLY A 161 18.30 14.32 -0.99
N ARG A 162 19.03 15.45 -1.02
CA ARG A 162 20.45 15.48 -1.42
C ARG A 162 21.34 14.58 -0.55
N VAL A 163 21.07 14.48 0.75
CA VAL A 163 21.81 13.59 1.64
C VAL A 163 21.56 12.12 1.28
N VAL A 164 20.32 11.75 0.99
CA VAL A 164 19.97 10.39 0.57
C VAL A 164 20.58 10.03 -0.79
N ASP A 165 20.48 10.92 -1.79
CA ASP A 165 21.09 10.67 -3.11
C ASP A 165 22.61 10.53 -3.03
N ALA A 166 23.30 11.43 -2.31
CA ALA A 166 24.75 11.35 -2.14
C ALA A 166 25.20 10.04 -1.45
N VAL A 167 24.44 9.56 -0.46
CA VAL A 167 24.74 8.28 0.21
C VAL A 167 24.40 7.09 -0.68
N LEU A 168 23.32 7.14 -1.48
CA LEU A 168 23.03 6.09 -2.48
C LEU A 168 24.12 6.00 -3.56
N ASP A 169 24.70 7.13 -3.97
CA ASP A 169 25.80 7.16 -4.93
C ASP A 169 27.11 6.61 -4.33
N GLU A 170 27.43 6.98 -3.08
CA GLU A 170 28.56 6.40 -2.33
C GLU A 170 28.42 4.88 -2.14
N LEU A 171 27.24 4.41 -1.72
CA LEU A 171 26.96 2.98 -1.56
C LEU A 171 27.01 2.23 -2.89
N ALA A 172 26.48 2.82 -3.97
CA ALA A 172 26.53 2.20 -5.30
C ALA A 172 27.96 2.06 -5.84
N ALA A 173 28.84 3.04 -5.57
CA ALA A 173 30.25 2.95 -5.90
C ALA A 173 31.00 1.92 -5.04
N ALA A 174 30.60 1.75 -3.78
CA ALA A 174 31.21 0.79 -2.85
C ALA A 174 30.73 -0.67 -3.04
N CYS A 175 29.67 -0.90 -3.83
CA CYS A 175 29.19 -2.25 -4.17
C CYS A 175 30.05 -2.94 -5.24
N VAL A 176 31.27 -3.28 -4.84
CA VAL A 176 32.24 -4.05 -5.64
C VAL A 176 32.29 -5.53 -5.22
N PRO A 177 32.83 -6.43 -6.05
CA PRO A 177 33.04 -7.83 -5.67
C PRO A 177 33.88 -7.94 -4.38
N GLY A 178 33.46 -8.79 -3.45
CA GLY A 178 34.10 -8.98 -2.14
C GLY A 178 33.63 -8.02 -1.04
N ALA A 179 32.91 -6.94 -1.35
CA ALA A 179 32.39 -6.02 -0.32
C ALA A 179 31.32 -6.69 0.56
N ASN A 180 31.34 -6.44 1.87
CA ASN A 180 30.40 -7.04 2.82
C ASN A 180 29.16 -6.14 3.05
N THR A 181 27.95 -6.68 2.91
CA THR A 181 26.71 -5.90 3.09
C THR A 181 26.54 -5.29 4.48
N LYS A 182 27.12 -5.87 5.54
CA LYS A 182 27.10 -5.28 6.90
C LYS A 182 27.84 -3.95 6.95
N GLU A 183 29.07 -3.95 6.45
CA GLU A 183 29.98 -2.79 6.47
C GLU A 183 29.41 -1.67 5.61
N LEU A 184 28.84 -2.01 4.45
CA LEU A 184 28.10 -1.08 3.60
C LEU A 184 26.86 -0.48 4.32
N CYS A 185 26.10 -1.27 5.09
CA CYS A 185 24.98 -0.75 5.87
C CYS A 185 25.43 0.24 6.97
N ASP A 186 26.53 -0.04 7.67
CA ASP A 186 27.08 0.90 8.66
C ASP A 186 27.59 2.18 7.99
N ALA A 187 28.34 2.06 6.88
CA ALA A 187 28.86 3.20 6.14
C ALA A 187 27.74 4.13 5.62
N GLY A 188 26.61 3.56 5.20
CA GLY A 188 25.41 4.34 4.81
C GLY A 188 24.79 5.10 5.98
N ASP A 189 24.58 4.44 7.12
CA ASP A 189 24.01 5.06 8.33
C ASP A 189 24.90 6.20 8.84
N GLU A 190 26.23 5.97 8.88
CA GLU A 190 27.22 6.97 9.23
C GLU A 190 27.28 8.12 8.22
N GLY A 191 27.21 7.81 6.92
CA GLY A 191 27.19 8.79 5.83
C GLY A 191 26.02 9.76 5.93
N VAL A 192 24.82 9.25 6.25
CA VAL A 192 23.64 10.09 6.54
C VAL A 192 23.84 10.89 7.82
N ALA A 193 24.22 10.24 8.92
CA ALA A 193 24.36 10.89 10.22
C ALA A 193 25.42 12.02 10.21
N ARG A 194 26.53 11.83 9.49
CA ARG A 194 27.60 12.82 9.29
C ARG A 194 27.08 14.06 8.57
N ARG A 195 26.33 13.88 7.48
CA ARG A 195 25.77 14.97 6.66
C ARG A 195 24.66 15.72 7.38
N LEU A 196 23.70 15.02 8.00
CA LEU A 196 22.60 15.64 8.75
C LEU A 196 23.08 16.51 9.92
N LYS A 197 24.20 16.16 10.58
CA LYS A 197 24.78 16.98 11.67
C LYS A 197 25.14 18.40 11.22
N LEU A 198 25.45 18.62 9.95
CA LEU A 198 25.87 19.92 9.39
C LEU A 198 24.70 20.81 8.94
N LEU A 199 23.53 20.23 8.68
CA LEU A 199 22.35 20.97 8.20
C LEU A 199 21.64 21.68 9.36
N PHE A 200 21.09 22.88 9.13
CA PHE A 200 20.21 23.59 10.08
C PHE A 200 20.72 23.59 11.54
N VAL A 201 22.01 23.87 11.77
CA VAL A 201 22.64 23.78 13.10
C VAL A 201 22.12 24.85 14.06
N LYS A 202 21.94 26.07 13.57
CA LYS A 202 21.47 27.25 14.32
C LYS A 202 19.95 27.43 14.27
N THR A 203 19.26 26.72 13.38
CA THR A 203 17.81 26.81 13.21
C THR A 203 17.09 26.11 14.35
N LYS A 204 16.05 26.75 14.86
CA LYS A 204 15.17 26.23 15.91
C LYS A 204 13.79 25.91 15.34
N GLY A 205 13.08 24.97 15.97
CA GLY A 205 11.68 24.69 15.69
C GLY A 205 10.77 25.77 16.30
N ALA A 206 9.46 25.64 16.06
CA ALA A 206 8.44 26.49 16.68
C ALA A 206 8.46 26.42 18.23
N ASP A 207 8.93 25.30 18.79
CA ASP A 207 9.11 25.10 20.23
C ASP A 207 10.43 25.68 20.79
N GLY A 208 11.21 26.40 19.97
CA GLY A 208 12.48 26.99 20.35
C GLY A 208 13.64 26.00 20.55
N LYS A 209 13.41 24.69 20.34
CA LYS A 209 14.44 23.65 20.43
C LYS A 209 15.16 23.48 19.11
N ARG A 210 16.27 22.73 19.11
CA ARG A 210 16.99 22.38 17.88
C ARG A 210 16.15 21.40 17.05
N LEU A 211 16.13 21.56 15.73
CA LEU A 211 15.42 20.63 14.85
C LEU A 211 15.93 19.20 15.01
N THR A 212 15.01 18.29 15.37
CA THR A 212 15.22 16.83 15.40
C THR A 212 15.63 16.34 14.01
N ARG A 213 16.55 15.38 13.94
CA ARG A 213 17.10 14.85 12.69
C ARG A 213 17.59 13.43 12.90
N GLY A 214 17.51 12.59 11.88
CA GLY A 214 17.90 11.19 11.99
C GLY A 214 17.63 10.38 10.73
N LEU A 215 17.72 9.07 10.88
CA LEU A 215 17.31 8.12 9.85
C LEU A 215 15.78 8.06 9.80
N SER A 216 15.19 8.17 8.61
CA SER A 216 13.79 7.80 8.37
C SER A 216 13.68 6.34 7.91
N TYR A 217 14.77 5.79 7.38
CA TYR A 217 14.93 4.36 7.09
C TYR A 217 16.42 3.99 7.24
N PRO A 218 16.79 3.06 8.13
CA PRO A 218 18.17 2.58 8.25
C PRO A 218 18.65 1.96 6.95
N THR A 219 19.94 2.07 6.67
CA THR A 219 20.55 1.49 5.48
C THR A 219 20.35 -0.01 5.48
N ASN A 220 19.72 -0.53 4.43
CA ASN A 220 19.47 -1.95 4.24
C ASN A 220 19.82 -2.32 2.79
N ILE A 221 20.49 -3.45 2.63
CA ILE A 221 21.11 -3.89 1.38
C ILE A 221 20.68 -5.34 1.15
N SER A 222 19.72 -5.51 0.24
CA SER A 222 19.15 -6.82 -0.10
C SER A 222 19.75 -7.33 -1.40
N VAL A 223 20.12 -8.62 -1.45
CA VAL A 223 20.84 -9.23 -2.58
C VAL A 223 19.98 -10.30 -3.27
N ASN A 224 20.03 -10.33 -4.61
CA ASN A 224 19.38 -11.31 -5.48
C ASN A 224 17.89 -11.55 -5.19
N GLU A 225 17.52 -12.66 -4.57
CA GLU A 225 16.12 -12.98 -4.25
C GLU A 225 15.53 -12.09 -3.15
N HIS A 226 16.37 -11.47 -2.31
CA HIS A 226 15.94 -10.62 -1.20
C HIS A 226 15.46 -9.27 -1.70
N LEU A 227 14.33 -8.81 -1.16
CA LEU A 227 13.60 -7.60 -1.57
C LEU A 227 13.97 -6.36 -0.74
N CYS A 228 13.94 -6.49 0.58
CA CYS A 228 14.07 -5.38 1.51
C CYS A 228 14.43 -5.85 2.93
N ASN A 229 14.81 -4.89 3.79
CA ASN A 229 15.00 -4.99 5.24
C ASN A 229 16.20 -5.82 5.71
N ASP A 230 17.00 -6.37 4.79
CA ASP A 230 18.28 -7.01 5.15
C ASP A 230 19.30 -5.94 5.57
N SER A 231 19.49 -5.79 6.88
CA SER A 231 20.48 -4.94 7.51
C SER A 231 21.12 -5.75 8.64
N PRO A 232 22.19 -6.53 8.39
CA PRO A 232 22.76 -7.45 9.38
C PRO A 232 23.24 -6.73 10.65
N TYR A 233 23.32 -7.42 11.79
CA TYR A 233 23.90 -6.85 13.02
C TYR A 233 25.37 -7.20 13.19
N ARG A 234 25.82 -8.34 12.65
CA ARG A 234 27.22 -8.78 12.69
C ARG A 234 27.79 -8.96 11.29
N VAL A 235 29.12 -9.04 11.18
CA VAL A 235 29.83 -9.10 9.89
C VAL A 235 29.66 -10.46 9.22
N GLU A 236 29.62 -11.53 10.02
CA GLU A 236 29.32 -12.90 9.62
C GLU A 236 27.84 -13.13 9.24
N GLU A 237 26.94 -12.23 9.66
CA GLU A 237 25.56 -12.19 9.17
C GLU A 237 25.48 -11.47 7.81
N GLY A 238 26.54 -10.76 7.39
CA GLY A 238 26.64 -10.08 6.09
C GLY A 238 26.86 -11.02 4.90
N VAL A 239 26.60 -10.51 3.71
CA VAL A 239 26.83 -11.21 2.44
C VAL A 239 28.02 -10.55 1.74
N LEU A 240 28.96 -11.35 1.24
CA LEU A 240 30.03 -10.86 0.36
C LEU A 240 29.49 -10.80 -1.08
N LEU A 241 29.52 -9.61 -1.67
CA LEU A 241 29.00 -9.34 -3.01
C LEU A 241 29.83 -10.04 -4.10
N LYS A 242 29.17 -10.52 -5.16
CA LYS A 242 29.78 -11.22 -6.30
C LYS A 242 29.44 -10.52 -7.61
N ILE A 243 30.27 -10.71 -8.64
CA ILE A 243 29.99 -10.19 -9.99
C ILE A 243 28.65 -10.76 -10.48
N GLY A 244 27.76 -9.88 -10.93
CA GLY A 244 26.41 -10.22 -11.38
C GLY A 244 25.34 -10.23 -10.28
N ASP A 245 25.68 -9.99 -9.01
CA ASP A 245 24.68 -9.87 -7.96
C ASP A 245 23.78 -8.64 -8.19
N VAL A 246 22.47 -8.83 -8.05
CA VAL A 246 21.45 -7.78 -8.12
C VAL A 246 21.23 -7.21 -6.73
N VAL A 247 21.79 -6.03 -6.47
CA VAL A 247 21.81 -5.41 -5.14
C VAL A 247 20.80 -4.27 -5.06
N LYS A 248 19.92 -4.32 -4.06
CA LYS A 248 18.92 -3.30 -3.75
C LYS A 248 19.41 -2.50 -2.55
N LEU A 249 19.80 -1.26 -2.79
CA LEU A 249 20.19 -0.28 -1.78
C LEU A 249 18.94 0.48 -1.34
N HIS A 250 18.73 0.66 -0.04
CA HIS A 250 17.63 1.46 0.49
C HIS A 250 18.08 2.22 1.74
N VAL A 251 17.89 3.53 1.74
CA VAL A 251 18.24 4.44 2.85
C VAL A 251 17.26 5.61 2.90
N GLY A 252 17.04 6.16 4.10
CA GLY A 252 16.17 7.30 4.30
C GLY A 252 16.60 8.17 5.47
N CYS A 253 16.35 9.47 5.37
CA CYS A 253 16.63 10.44 6.43
C CYS A 253 15.43 11.37 6.67
N HIS A 254 15.38 12.02 7.84
CA HIS A 254 14.41 13.06 8.14
C HIS A 254 15.05 14.27 8.81
N LEU A 255 14.40 15.42 8.64
CA LEU A 255 14.70 16.66 9.36
C LEU A 255 13.37 17.26 9.82
N ASP A 256 13.28 17.61 11.10
CA ASP A 256 12.09 18.19 11.72
C ASP A 256 10.80 17.36 11.52
N GLY A 257 10.98 16.05 11.37
CA GLY A 257 9.90 15.10 11.12
C GLY A 257 9.50 14.92 9.66
N TYR A 258 10.06 15.68 8.71
CA TYR A 258 9.79 15.53 7.27
C TYR A 258 10.69 14.42 6.69
N PRO A 259 10.13 13.28 6.25
CA PRO A 259 10.93 12.13 5.85
C PRO A 259 11.13 12.06 4.33
N VAL A 260 12.34 11.69 3.92
CA VAL A 260 12.63 11.21 2.57
C VAL A 260 13.30 9.85 2.65
N SER A 261 12.98 8.98 1.70
CA SER A 261 13.65 7.70 1.49
C SER A 261 13.73 7.39 0.00
N ALA A 262 14.75 6.64 -0.39
CA ALA A 262 14.90 6.16 -1.75
C ALA A 262 15.58 4.80 -1.79
N ALA A 263 15.19 4.01 -2.79
CA ALA A 263 15.78 2.71 -3.05
C ALA A 263 16.23 2.63 -4.51
N ARG A 264 17.36 1.96 -4.74
CA ARG A 264 17.96 1.82 -6.07
C ARG A 264 18.45 0.39 -6.26
N THR A 265 18.13 -0.23 -7.39
CA THR A 265 18.75 -1.50 -7.78
C THR A 265 19.94 -1.24 -8.68
N ILE A 266 21.05 -1.91 -8.40
CA ILE A 266 22.27 -1.96 -9.20
C ILE A 266 22.66 -3.41 -9.45
N VAL A 267 23.57 -3.63 -10.39
CA VAL A 267 24.22 -4.94 -10.58
C VAL A 267 25.72 -4.78 -10.36
N VAL A 268 26.31 -5.67 -9.55
CA VAL A 268 27.74 -5.64 -9.23
C VAL A 268 28.53 -6.03 -10.47
N MET A 269 29.40 -5.13 -10.93
CA MET A 269 30.23 -5.33 -12.12
C MET A 269 31.65 -5.78 -11.73
N ALA A 270 32.39 -6.35 -12.68
CA ALA A 270 33.83 -6.57 -12.51
C ALA A 270 34.56 -5.22 -12.45
N THR A 271 35.50 -5.06 -11.53
CA THR A 271 36.43 -3.93 -11.52
C THR A 271 37.64 -4.23 -12.41
N ALA A 272 38.43 -3.20 -12.76
CA ALA A 272 39.66 -3.38 -13.54
C ALA A 272 40.66 -4.34 -12.87
N GLU A 273 40.69 -4.37 -11.53
CA GLU A 273 41.53 -5.27 -10.74
C GLU A 273 41.05 -6.72 -10.81
N THR A 274 39.73 -6.98 -10.77
CA THR A 274 39.20 -8.35 -10.93
C THR A 274 39.28 -8.85 -12.38
N ALA A 275 39.28 -7.94 -13.36
CA ALA A 275 39.44 -8.29 -14.77
C ALA A 275 40.88 -8.69 -15.15
N ALA A 276 41.86 -8.46 -14.28
CA ALA A 276 43.27 -8.83 -14.48
C ALA A 276 43.59 -10.28 -14.10
N VAL A 277 42.66 -11.02 -13.48
CA VAL A 277 42.78 -12.48 -13.32
C VAL A 277 42.37 -13.12 -14.66
N PRO A 278 43.29 -13.76 -15.40
CA PRO A 278 42.96 -14.33 -16.69
C PRO A 278 41.96 -15.48 -16.55
N ALA A 279 41.10 -15.66 -17.56
CA ALA A 279 40.06 -16.69 -17.58
C ALA A 279 40.61 -18.14 -17.50
N THR A 280 41.92 -18.33 -17.66
CA THR A 280 42.66 -19.60 -17.60
C THR A 280 42.83 -20.19 -16.19
N LEU A 281 42.15 -19.66 -15.16
CA LEU A 281 42.00 -20.32 -13.85
C LEU A 281 40.54 -20.73 -13.54
N MET A 282 39.67 -20.71 -14.56
CA MET A 282 38.29 -21.22 -14.50
C MET A 282 38.03 -22.39 -15.45
N GLU A 283 39.05 -22.84 -16.19
CA GLU A 283 39.06 -24.06 -17.01
C GLU A 283 40.18 -24.97 -16.50
N GLY A 284 39.88 -25.79 -15.49
CA GLY A 284 40.85 -26.65 -14.83
C GLY A 284 40.22 -27.52 -13.74
N ASN A 285 40.00 -28.79 -14.06
CA ASN A 285 39.49 -29.92 -13.25
C ASN A 285 38.02 -30.33 -13.44
N GLU A 286 37.55 -30.45 -14.69
CA GLU A 286 36.26 -31.11 -14.98
C GLU A 286 36.32 -32.66 -14.94
N GLU A 287 37.49 -33.28 -14.74
CA GLU A 287 37.68 -34.74 -14.82
C GLU A 287 37.82 -35.47 -13.47
N GLU A 288 38.15 -34.77 -12.37
CA GLU A 288 38.26 -35.41 -11.03
C GLU A 288 36.94 -35.39 -10.23
N GLU A 289 36.04 -34.42 -10.45
CA GLU A 289 34.77 -34.37 -9.72
C GLU A 289 33.74 -35.44 -10.17
N GLN A 290 33.89 -36.01 -11.36
CA GLN A 290 32.93 -36.97 -11.92
C GLN A 290 32.87 -38.32 -11.16
N GLN A 291 33.90 -38.66 -10.37
CA GLN A 291 33.94 -39.92 -9.62
C GLN A 291 33.40 -39.81 -8.17
N GLN A 292 33.02 -38.63 -7.69
CA GLN A 292 32.38 -38.44 -6.37
C GLN A 292 30.92 -37.97 -6.44
N GLN A 293 30.41 -37.58 -7.60
CA GLN A 293 29.04 -37.06 -7.79
C GLN A 293 27.90 -38.12 -7.74
N GLN A 294 28.14 -39.37 -7.33
CA GLN A 294 27.06 -40.35 -7.09
C GLN A 294 26.55 -40.41 -5.63
N GLN A 295 27.18 -39.72 -4.67
CA GLN A 295 26.63 -39.60 -3.31
C GLN A 295 26.77 -38.17 -2.77
N ASN A 296 25.62 -37.59 -2.42
CA ASN A 296 25.37 -36.25 -1.85
C ASN A 296 25.10 -35.10 -2.85
N GLY A 297 24.17 -34.23 -2.46
CA GLY A 297 23.49 -33.28 -3.36
C GLY A 297 24.30 -32.04 -3.76
N ALA A 298 23.97 -31.49 -4.93
CA ALA A 298 24.74 -30.50 -5.67
C ALA A 298 24.89 -29.11 -5.01
N PRO A 299 25.98 -28.37 -5.35
CA PRO A 299 26.15 -26.97 -4.98
C PRO A 299 25.27 -26.03 -5.83
N ALA A 300 24.94 -24.87 -5.26
CA ALA A 300 23.99 -23.92 -5.84
C ALA A 300 24.59 -23.04 -6.97
N THR A 301 24.68 -23.59 -8.18
CA THR A 301 24.68 -22.78 -9.41
C THR A 301 23.27 -22.23 -9.69
N LEU A 302 23.15 -21.19 -10.53
CA LEU A 302 21.83 -20.63 -10.86
C LEU A 302 20.94 -21.69 -11.51
N SER A 303 19.91 -22.12 -10.78
CA SER A 303 18.89 -23.07 -11.22
C SER A 303 18.32 -22.71 -12.59
N SER A 304 18.05 -23.75 -13.39
CA SER A 304 17.44 -23.76 -14.73
C SER A 304 16.06 -23.08 -14.88
N SER A 305 15.60 -22.32 -13.88
CA SER A 305 14.28 -21.67 -13.84
C SER A 305 14.30 -20.14 -14.00
N SER A 306 15.46 -19.49 -14.01
CA SER A 306 15.60 -18.04 -14.23
C SER A 306 16.71 -17.73 -15.22
N SER A 307 16.36 -17.32 -16.44
CA SER A 307 17.34 -16.92 -17.45
C SER A 307 18.01 -15.59 -17.09
N ARG A 308 19.28 -15.41 -17.49
CA ARG A 308 20.01 -14.15 -17.25
C ARG A 308 19.31 -12.92 -17.87
N PRO A 309 18.68 -12.98 -19.07
CA PRO A 309 17.87 -11.86 -19.59
C PRO A 309 16.64 -11.51 -18.74
N ALA A 310 16.00 -12.50 -18.08
CA ALA A 310 14.85 -12.23 -17.21
C ALA A 310 15.23 -11.37 -15.98
N VAL A 311 16.49 -11.45 -15.53
CA VAL A 311 17.04 -10.55 -14.51
C VAL A 311 17.10 -9.11 -15.03
N GLY A 312 17.63 -8.89 -16.24
CA GLY A 312 17.64 -7.58 -16.90
C GLY A 312 16.25 -6.99 -17.07
N ASN A 313 15.30 -7.79 -17.54
CA ASN A 313 13.89 -7.40 -17.66
C ASN A 313 13.30 -6.99 -16.29
N THR A 314 13.68 -7.64 -15.19
CA THR A 314 13.19 -7.29 -13.84
C THR A 314 13.73 -5.94 -13.38
N VAL A 315 15.03 -5.67 -13.62
CA VAL A 315 15.68 -4.40 -13.27
C VAL A 315 15.10 -3.25 -14.10
N GLU A 316 14.96 -3.45 -15.41
CA GLU A 316 14.41 -2.42 -16.31
C GLU A 316 12.92 -2.16 -16.07
N ALA A 317 12.11 -3.19 -15.80
CA ALA A 317 10.70 -3.00 -15.41
C ALA A 317 10.57 -2.11 -14.17
N ALA A 318 11.38 -2.36 -13.13
CA ALA A 318 11.35 -1.56 -11.90
C ALA A 318 11.80 -0.10 -12.14
N ARG A 319 12.85 0.11 -12.94
CA ARG A 319 13.35 1.45 -13.33
C ARG A 319 12.30 2.21 -14.14
N VAL A 320 11.72 1.58 -15.15
CA VAL A 320 10.75 2.18 -16.09
C VAL A 320 9.40 2.42 -15.42
N ALA A 321 8.95 1.51 -14.55
CA ALA A 321 7.74 1.73 -13.76
C ALA A 321 7.87 2.98 -12.87
N LEU A 322 9.00 3.17 -12.15
CA LEU A 322 9.20 4.37 -11.35
C LEU A 322 9.26 5.64 -12.22
N LEU A 323 9.92 5.59 -13.39
CA LEU A 323 9.92 6.71 -14.36
C LEU A 323 8.51 7.08 -14.84
N ALA A 324 7.63 6.09 -15.00
CA ALA A 324 6.24 6.29 -15.41
C ALA A 324 5.39 6.83 -14.24
N MET A 325 5.50 6.22 -13.04
CA MET A 325 4.81 6.66 -11.82
C MET A 325 5.09 8.13 -11.50
N VAL A 326 6.36 8.55 -11.53
CA VAL A 326 6.78 9.95 -11.28
C VAL A 326 6.14 10.94 -12.26
N ARG A 327 5.80 10.51 -13.48
CA ARG A 327 5.15 11.34 -14.51
C ARG A 327 3.63 11.27 -14.47
N ALA A 328 3.06 10.17 -13.98
CA ALA A 328 1.64 9.96 -13.79
C ALA A 328 1.09 10.69 -12.55
N LEU A 329 1.89 10.78 -11.48
CA LEU A 329 1.51 11.38 -10.20
C LEU A 329 1.23 12.90 -10.33
N ARG A 330 -0.05 13.28 -10.48
CA ARG A 330 -0.50 14.67 -10.65
C ARG A 330 -1.78 14.93 -9.88
N PRO A 331 -2.11 16.19 -9.52
CA PRO A 331 -3.45 16.55 -9.08
C PRO A 331 -4.52 15.98 -10.02
N GLY A 332 -5.52 15.28 -9.49
CA GLY A 332 -6.54 14.58 -10.29
C GLY A 332 -6.20 13.14 -10.68
N ALA A 333 -4.99 12.63 -10.43
CA ALA A 333 -4.63 11.24 -10.75
C ALA A 333 -5.12 10.28 -9.65
N LEU A 334 -5.81 9.21 -10.05
CA LEU A 334 -6.23 8.15 -9.12
C LEU A 334 -5.09 7.18 -8.83
N ASN A 335 -4.98 6.73 -7.60
CA ASN A 335 -4.02 5.68 -7.22
C ASN A 335 -4.24 4.35 -7.98
N ALA A 336 -5.48 4.06 -8.37
CA ALA A 336 -5.85 2.92 -9.19
C ALA A 336 -5.22 2.96 -10.60
N ASP A 337 -5.22 4.12 -11.26
CA ASP A 337 -4.63 4.28 -12.61
C ASP A 337 -3.12 4.06 -12.59
N ILE A 338 -2.45 4.53 -11.52
CA ILE A 338 -1.02 4.32 -11.31
C ILE A 338 -0.73 2.83 -11.02
N THR A 339 -1.63 2.13 -10.34
CA THR A 339 -1.54 0.68 -10.13
C THR A 339 -1.60 -0.09 -11.46
N ASP A 340 -2.51 0.30 -12.36
CA ASP A 340 -2.66 -0.34 -13.67
C ASP A 340 -1.49 -0.01 -14.61
N LEU A 341 -0.92 1.19 -14.51
CA LEU A 341 0.33 1.58 -15.18
C LEU A 341 1.51 0.68 -14.77
N ILE A 342 1.65 0.37 -13.47
CA ILE A 342 2.68 -0.57 -12.98
C ILE A 342 2.44 -1.97 -13.54
N ALA A 343 1.20 -2.44 -13.58
CA ALA A 343 0.84 -3.74 -14.15
C ALA A 343 1.15 -3.82 -15.66
N ALA A 344 0.86 -2.76 -16.42
CA ALA A 344 1.18 -2.70 -17.85
C ALA A 344 2.70 -2.78 -18.12
N VAL A 345 3.52 -2.06 -17.34
CA VAL A 345 4.99 -2.17 -17.42
C VAL A 345 5.45 -3.59 -17.05
N GLY A 346 4.89 -4.21 -16.01
CA GLY A 346 5.21 -5.58 -15.63
C GLY A 346 4.96 -6.59 -16.74
N HIS A 347 3.77 -6.54 -17.35
CA HIS A 347 3.38 -7.40 -18.46
C HIS A 347 4.33 -7.25 -19.67
N HIS A 348 4.72 -6.01 -20.02
CA HIS A 348 5.62 -5.73 -21.13
C HIS A 348 6.98 -6.44 -21.00
N TYR A 349 7.55 -6.42 -19.81
CA TYR A 349 8.84 -7.05 -19.52
C TYR A 349 8.74 -8.55 -19.18
N GLY A 350 7.53 -9.11 -19.09
CA GLY A 350 7.28 -10.50 -18.72
C GLY A 350 7.53 -10.81 -17.23
N VAL A 351 7.43 -9.81 -16.36
CA VAL A 351 7.75 -9.91 -14.92
C VAL A 351 6.55 -9.54 -14.04
N GLN A 352 6.61 -9.93 -12.77
CA GLN A 352 5.49 -9.73 -11.84
C GLN A 352 5.78 -8.61 -10.83
N ALA A 353 4.88 -7.62 -10.79
CA ALA A 353 4.87 -6.63 -9.72
C ALA A 353 4.61 -7.32 -8.38
N VAL A 354 5.36 -6.93 -7.36
CA VAL A 354 5.39 -7.60 -6.06
C VAL A 354 4.17 -7.23 -5.21
N GLU A 355 3.48 -8.24 -4.64
CA GLU A 355 2.37 -8.00 -3.70
C GLU A 355 2.89 -7.42 -2.37
N GLY A 356 2.20 -6.40 -1.84
CA GLY A 356 2.52 -5.75 -0.57
C GLY A 356 3.53 -4.60 -0.63
N VAL A 357 4.07 -4.25 -1.81
CA VAL A 357 4.79 -2.98 -2.01
C VAL A 357 3.79 -1.83 -2.07
N LEU A 358 4.03 -0.80 -1.26
CA LEU A 358 3.17 0.38 -1.14
C LEU A 358 3.97 1.65 -1.40
N SER A 359 3.48 2.51 -2.28
CA SER A 359 3.88 3.92 -2.32
C SER A 359 2.97 4.72 -1.39
N ASN A 360 3.50 5.46 -0.43
CA ASN A 360 2.72 6.16 0.59
C ASN A 360 2.81 7.68 0.40
N ARG A 361 1.70 8.41 0.61
CA ARG A 361 1.78 9.85 0.93
C ARG A 361 2.52 9.99 2.26
N THR A 362 3.42 10.97 2.37
CA THR A 362 4.17 11.26 3.59
C THR A 362 3.87 12.68 4.08
N LYS A 363 3.88 12.87 5.39
CA LYS A 363 3.72 14.16 6.08
C LYS A 363 4.75 14.28 7.20
N ARG A 364 4.80 15.43 7.87
CA ARG A 364 5.58 15.60 9.11
C ARG A 364 5.18 14.53 10.13
N TRP A 365 6.15 13.74 10.61
CA TRP A 365 5.95 12.61 11.55
C TRP A 365 5.00 11.49 11.07
N VAL A 366 4.63 11.46 9.79
CA VAL A 366 3.76 10.43 9.20
C VAL A 366 4.45 9.85 7.97
N PRO A 367 5.34 8.85 8.12
CA PRO A 367 5.98 8.18 6.99
C PRO A 367 5.02 7.32 6.16
N ASP A 368 3.99 6.74 6.80
CA ASP A 368 2.95 5.95 6.14
C ASP A 368 1.59 6.61 6.38
N SER A 369 1.07 7.37 5.41
CA SER A 369 -0.32 7.85 5.44
C SER A 369 -1.32 6.70 5.20
N ILE A 370 -2.61 7.03 5.23
CA ILE A 370 -3.69 6.15 4.76
C ILE A 370 -3.70 6.10 3.22
N ASP A 371 -3.38 7.23 2.58
CA ASP A 371 -3.31 7.37 1.12
C ASP A 371 -2.08 6.64 0.59
N CYS A 372 -2.32 5.63 -0.25
CA CYS A 372 -1.26 4.80 -0.81
C CYS A 372 -1.64 4.23 -2.19
N ILE A 373 -0.61 3.94 -2.99
CA ILE A 373 -0.70 3.24 -4.28
C ILE A 373 -0.11 1.84 -4.06
N ILE A 374 -0.78 0.81 -4.57
CA ILE A 374 -0.33 -0.58 -4.48
C ILE A 374 0.45 -0.99 -5.74
N GLY A 375 1.45 -1.85 -5.60
CA GLY A 375 2.21 -2.36 -6.75
C GLY A 375 1.39 -3.22 -7.73
N ARG A 376 0.28 -3.82 -7.29
CA ARG A 376 -0.69 -4.52 -8.15
C ARG A 376 -2.07 -4.61 -7.48
N ARG A 377 -3.14 -4.71 -8.28
CA ARG A 377 -4.47 -5.08 -7.77
C ARG A 377 -4.46 -6.52 -7.23
N VAL A 378 -5.05 -6.74 -6.05
CA VAL A 378 -5.15 -8.09 -5.44
C VAL A 378 -6.41 -8.79 -5.94
N THR A 379 -6.28 -9.57 -7.01
CA THR A 379 -7.38 -10.35 -7.61
C THR A 379 -7.36 -11.80 -7.12
N SER A 380 -8.16 -12.12 -6.09
CA SER A 380 -8.98 -13.35 -5.95
C SER A 380 -9.32 -13.68 -4.49
N GLU A 381 -10.59 -14.03 -4.26
CA GLU A 381 -11.24 -14.73 -3.13
C GLU A 381 -11.06 -14.27 -1.66
N ASP A 382 -9.90 -13.77 -1.22
CA ASP A 382 -9.78 -13.12 0.10
C ASP A 382 -8.84 -11.90 0.02
N PRO A 383 -9.39 -10.67 -0.16
CA PRO A 383 -8.60 -9.46 -0.33
C PRO A 383 -7.99 -9.03 1.02
N HIS A 384 -6.84 -9.60 1.31
CA HIS A 384 -6.09 -9.34 2.54
C HIS A 384 -5.44 -7.95 2.57
N GLN A 385 -5.13 -7.37 1.39
CA GLN A 385 -4.54 -6.04 1.22
C GLN A 385 -5.16 -5.36 0.00
N ASP A 386 -6.22 -4.58 0.23
CA ASP A 386 -6.84 -3.70 -0.75
C ASP A 386 -6.89 -2.29 -0.14
N VAL A 387 -6.68 -1.26 -0.95
CA VAL A 387 -6.58 0.14 -0.49
C VAL A 387 -7.82 0.92 -0.93
N ALA A 388 -8.13 2.00 -0.22
CA ALA A 388 -9.17 2.90 -0.69
C ALA A 388 -8.69 3.58 -1.98
N GLU A 389 -9.61 3.82 -2.91
CA GLU A 389 -9.35 4.74 -4.03
C GLU A 389 -9.08 6.13 -3.44
N CYS A 390 -8.01 6.77 -3.88
CA CYS A 390 -7.70 8.14 -3.50
C CYS A 390 -7.14 8.92 -4.68
N GLU A 391 -7.43 10.22 -4.68
CA GLU A 391 -6.93 11.18 -5.65
C GLU A 391 -5.65 11.81 -5.11
N VAL A 392 -4.62 11.89 -5.96
CA VAL A 392 -3.44 12.69 -5.68
C VAL A 392 -3.85 14.16 -5.71
N ALA A 393 -3.54 14.91 -4.66
CA ALA A 393 -3.79 16.36 -4.60
C ALA A 393 -2.50 17.17 -4.79
N ALA A 394 -2.67 18.47 -5.00
CA ALA A 394 -1.55 19.40 -4.98
C ALA A 394 -0.96 19.53 -3.57
N HIS A 395 0.32 19.91 -3.49
CA HIS A 395 1.07 20.19 -2.25
C HIS A 395 1.32 18.99 -1.32
N GLN A 396 1.20 17.77 -1.86
CA GLN A 396 1.52 16.52 -1.17
C GLN A 396 2.97 16.07 -1.42
N VAL A 397 3.52 15.30 -0.48
CA VAL A 397 4.76 14.52 -0.69
C VAL A 397 4.41 13.04 -0.73
N TRP A 398 5.03 12.31 -1.65
CA TRP A 398 4.84 10.87 -1.84
C TRP A 398 6.19 10.15 -1.86
N CYS A 399 6.31 9.09 -1.07
CA CYS A 399 7.36 8.09 -1.25
C CYS A 399 6.83 7.05 -2.24
N LEU A 400 7.27 7.16 -3.50
CA LEU A 400 6.98 6.19 -4.54
C LEU A 400 7.92 5.00 -4.37
N ASP A 401 7.38 3.79 -4.45
CA ASP A 401 8.11 2.53 -4.30
C ASP A 401 7.48 1.47 -5.19
N VAL A 402 8.31 0.79 -5.98
CA VAL A 402 7.90 -0.28 -6.89
C VAL A 402 8.97 -1.37 -6.91
N ALA A 403 8.52 -2.62 -6.89
CA ALA A 403 9.39 -3.77 -7.06
C ALA A 403 8.78 -4.84 -7.96
N PHE A 404 9.65 -5.54 -8.68
CA PHE A 404 9.31 -6.65 -9.56
C PHE A 404 10.12 -7.89 -9.20
N THR A 405 9.60 -9.05 -9.58
CA THR A 405 10.31 -10.33 -9.60
C THR A 405 10.09 -11.02 -10.94
N ASN A 406 11.10 -11.74 -11.44
CA ASN A 406 10.93 -12.65 -12.58
C ASN A 406 10.27 -13.99 -12.21
N ASN A 407 9.91 -14.18 -10.95
CA ASN A 407 9.06 -15.29 -10.53
C ASN A 407 7.62 -15.07 -10.99
N HIS A 408 6.98 -16.08 -11.57
CA HIS A 408 5.55 -16.02 -11.88
C HIS A 408 4.67 -15.84 -10.63
N ASN A 409 5.17 -16.26 -9.46
CA ASN A 409 4.54 -15.95 -8.19
C ASN A 409 4.98 -14.57 -7.68
N TYR A 410 4.05 -13.62 -7.63
CA TYR A 410 4.22 -12.27 -7.10
C TYR A 410 4.28 -12.19 -5.57
N ARG A 411 4.03 -13.30 -4.86
CA ARG A 411 4.09 -13.37 -3.39
C ARG A 411 5.51 -13.57 -2.89
N ILE A 412 5.84 -12.78 -1.88
CA ILE A 412 7.14 -12.74 -1.23
C ILE A 412 7.00 -13.42 0.12
N THR A 413 7.97 -14.24 0.49
CA THR A 413 8.02 -14.92 1.78
C THR A 413 8.99 -14.23 2.72
N LEU A 414 8.91 -14.55 4.01
CA LEU A 414 9.96 -14.17 4.96
C LEU A 414 11.29 -14.80 4.51
N ALA A 415 12.40 -14.06 4.70
CA ALA A 415 13.73 -14.61 4.55
C ALA A 415 14.22 -15.20 5.87
N GLU A 416 15.10 -16.19 5.79
CA GLU A 416 15.77 -16.83 6.93
C GLU A 416 16.96 -15.96 7.39
N ARG A 417 16.67 -14.69 7.70
CA ARG A 417 17.64 -13.64 8.06
C ARG A 417 17.25 -13.02 9.40
N PRO A 418 18.20 -12.59 10.24
CA PRO A 418 17.89 -12.00 11.54
C PRO A 418 16.98 -10.77 11.46
N GLU A 419 16.03 -10.66 12.39
CA GLU A 419 15.18 -9.48 12.54
C GLU A 419 15.97 -8.34 13.21
N THR A 420 16.38 -7.35 12.42
CA THR A 420 17.23 -6.25 12.89
C THR A 420 16.53 -4.89 12.89
N LEU A 421 15.54 -4.72 12.01
CA LEU A 421 14.77 -3.50 11.81
C LEU A 421 13.38 -3.57 12.46
N PHE A 422 12.99 -2.46 13.08
CA PHE A 422 11.75 -2.31 13.84
C PHE A 422 11.17 -0.92 13.60
N ARG A 423 9.89 -0.72 13.94
CA ARG A 423 9.24 0.60 13.87
C ARG A 423 8.23 0.75 15.00
N ARG A 424 8.20 1.91 15.67
CA ARG A 424 7.15 2.22 16.64
C ARG A 424 5.80 2.40 15.94
N THR A 425 4.74 1.81 16.49
CA THR A 425 3.36 2.00 16.00
C THR A 425 2.69 3.18 16.73
N PRO A 426 1.58 3.72 16.21
CA PRO A 426 0.76 4.70 16.94
C PRO A 426 0.05 4.14 18.18
N ALA A 427 0.23 2.85 18.52
CA ALA A 427 -0.36 2.28 19.72
C ALA A 427 0.40 2.77 20.95
N GLU A 428 -0.34 3.19 21.97
CA GLU A 428 0.22 3.58 23.26
C GLU A 428 0.49 2.35 24.12
N LEU A 429 1.44 2.50 25.06
CA LEU A 429 1.72 1.53 26.10
C LEU A 429 1.34 2.14 27.44
N ASP A 430 0.31 1.59 28.09
CA ASP A 430 0.05 1.87 29.49
C ASP A 430 1.32 1.57 30.30
N ALA A 431 1.73 2.53 31.14
CA ALA A 431 2.97 2.49 31.91
C ALA A 431 2.95 1.39 32.99
N ASP A 432 3.16 0.16 32.56
CA ASP A 432 3.12 -1.05 33.40
C ASP A 432 4.48 -1.25 34.07
N ALA A 433 4.56 -0.95 35.37
CA ALA A 433 5.80 -1.04 36.15
C ALA A 433 6.44 -2.44 36.13
N ARG A 434 5.66 -3.51 35.87
CA ARG A 434 6.16 -4.89 35.78
C ARG A 434 7.04 -5.14 34.55
N VAL A 435 6.94 -4.28 33.54
CA VAL A 435 7.77 -4.31 32.32
C VAL A 435 8.66 -3.08 32.20
N LYS A 436 9.28 -2.67 33.32
CA LYS A 436 10.22 -1.54 33.41
C LYS A 436 11.21 -1.46 32.22
N GLN A 437 11.85 -2.57 31.86
CA GLN A 437 12.78 -2.61 30.71
C GLN A 437 12.10 -2.24 29.38
N ALA A 438 10.86 -2.68 29.15
CA ALA A 438 10.12 -2.33 27.93
C ALA A 438 9.74 -0.85 27.92
N ASN A 439 9.39 -0.28 29.08
CA ASN A 439 9.10 1.15 29.22
C ASN A 439 10.36 2.01 28.98
N GLU A 440 11.51 1.63 29.59
CA GLU A 440 12.83 2.25 29.33
C GLU A 440 13.18 2.21 27.83
N THR A 441 13.03 1.04 27.20
CA THR A 441 13.33 0.84 25.77
C THR A 441 12.38 1.63 24.87
N LEU A 442 11.09 1.74 25.24
CA LEU A 442 10.11 2.52 24.47
C LEU A 442 10.36 4.04 24.55
N MET A 443 10.78 4.53 25.73
CA MET A 443 11.18 5.92 25.90
C MET A 443 12.40 6.23 25.03
N GLU A 444 13.43 5.39 25.07
CA GLU A 444 14.62 5.52 24.22
C GLU A 444 14.29 5.50 22.71
N ILE A 445 13.45 4.56 22.26
CA ILE A 445 12.95 4.52 20.87
C ILE A 445 12.21 5.81 20.50
N THR A 446 11.41 6.35 21.42
CA THR A 446 10.64 7.59 21.19
C THR A 446 11.57 8.79 21.04
N ASP A 447 12.54 8.93 21.94
CA ASP A 447 13.47 10.05 21.96
C ASP A 447 14.49 10.00 20.82
N ALA A 448 14.94 8.81 20.41
CA ALA A 448 15.95 8.63 19.37
C ALA A 448 15.39 8.47 17.95
N HIS A 449 14.21 7.85 17.79
CA HIS A 449 13.67 7.42 16.48
C HIS A 449 12.21 7.84 16.22
N GLN A 450 11.50 8.33 17.23
CA GLN A 450 10.10 8.76 17.16
C GLN A 450 9.17 7.69 16.54
N CYS A 451 8.73 7.88 15.30
CA CYS A 451 7.84 7.01 14.53
C CYS A 451 8.56 6.28 13.38
N PHE A 452 9.84 6.56 13.16
CA PHE A 452 10.57 6.04 12.02
C PHE A 452 11.08 4.61 12.26
N PRO A 453 11.21 3.81 11.18
CA PRO A 453 12.06 2.64 11.16
C PRO A 453 13.42 2.86 11.82
N PHE A 454 13.85 1.91 12.64
CA PHE A 454 15.13 1.94 13.33
C PHE A 454 15.75 0.54 13.40
N HIS A 455 17.07 0.48 13.43
CA HIS A 455 17.81 -0.74 13.73
C HIS A 455 18.11 -0.77 15.23
N PHE A 456 17.88 -1.90 15.90
CA PHE A 456 18.20 -2.03 17.34
C PHE A 456 19.67 -1.71 17.72
N LYS A 457 20.61 -1.66 16.76
CA LYS A 457 22.01 -1.23 16.98
C LYS A 457 22.13 0.24 17.37
N GLY A 458 21.14 1.07 17.04
CA GLY A 458 21.10 2.50 17.37
C GLY A 458 20.70 2.83 18.82
N LEU A 459 20.34 1.81 19.60
CA LEU A 459 19.98 1.94 21.02
C LEU A 459 21.24 1.75 21.89
N SER A 460 21.30 2.46 23.03
CA SER A 460 22.47 2.54 23.92
C SER A 460 23.00 1.18 24.41
N ASN A 461 22.12 0.19 24.58
CA ASN A 461 22.50 -1.19 24.84
C ASN A 461 21.71 -2.14 23.91
N PRO A 462 22.22 -2.46 22.71
CA PRO A 462 21.50 -3.22 21.69
C PRO A 462 21.00 -4.60 22.17
N LEU A 463 21.79 -5.29 23.01
CA LEU A 463 21.44 -6.62 23.52
C LEU A 463 20.36 -6.58 24.62
N LYS A 464 20.45 -5.61 25.56
CA LYS A 464 19.41 -5.38 26.57
C LYS A 464 18.10 -4.91 25.92
N ALA A 465 18.20 -4.03 24.93
CA ALA A 465 17.05 -3.48 24.20
C ALA A 465 16.24 -4.55 23.45
N LYS A 466 16.88 -5.60 22.90
CA LYS A 466 16.15 -6.73 22.27
C LYS A 466 15.09 -7.36 23.18
N LEU A 467 15.35 -7.47 24.48
CA LEU A 467 14.38 -8.00 25.45
C LEU A 467 13.18 -7.06 25.62
N GLY A 468 13.42 -5.74 25.67
CA GLY A 468 12.37 -4.73 25.69
C GLY A 468 11.54 -4.74 24.41
N ILE A 469 12.19 -4.70 23.24
CA ILE A 469 11.56 -4.75 21.91
C ILE A 469 10.67 -5.99 21.78
N HIS A 470 11.13 -7.17 22.22
CA HIS A 470 10.33 -8.40 22.17
C HIS A 470 9.01 -8.29 22.95
N VAL A 471 8.99 -7.59 24.09
CA VAL A 471 7.76 -7.30 24.85
C VAL A 471 6.89 -6.27 24.11
N LEU A 472 7.49 -5.21 23.57
CA LEU A 472 6.78 -4.16 22.83
C LEU A 472 6.10 -4.70 21.57
N VAL A 473 6.75 -5.63 20.85
CA VAL A 473 6.16 -6.33 19.71
C VAL A 473 4.98 -7.18 20.13
N ARG A 474 5.08 -7.92 21.24
CA ARG A 474 3.93 -8.69 21.78
C ARG A 474 2.75 -7.81 22.21
N LYS A 475 3.01 -6.56 22.63
CA LYS A 475 1.97 -5.56 22.94
C LYS A 475 1.50 -4.76 21.71
N GLY A 476 2.08 -4.95 20.52
CA GLY A 476 1.69 -4.25 19.28
C GLY A 476 2.15 -2.78 19.19
N VAL A 477 3.04 -2.36 20.08
CA VAL A 477 3.58 -0.98 20.19
C VAL A 477 4.79 -0.80 19.28
N VAL A 478 5.44 -1.90 18.88
CA VAL A 478 6.51 -1.94 17.89
C VAL A 478 6.16 -3.01 16.85
N ASP A 479 6.22 -2.68 15.57
CA ASP A 479 6.14 -3.64 14.47
C ASP A 479 7.56 -4.08 14.07
N LYS A 480 7.70 -5.34 13.65
CA LYS A 480 8.92 -5.88 13.02
C LYS A 480 8.94 -5.53 11.54
N LEU A 481 10.09 -5.10 11.02
CA LEU A 481 10.35 -4.96 9.60
C LEU A 481 11.23 -6.13 9.17
N VAL A 482 10.59 -7.24 8.81
CA VAL A 482 11.28 -8.52 8.58
C VAL A 482 11.90 -8.52 7.18
N PRO A 483 13.11 -9.09 6.99
CA PRO A 483 13.66 -9.37 5.66
C PRO A 483 12.74 -10.24 4.82
N LEU A 484 12.51 -9.84 3.56
CA LEU A 484 11.61 -10.53 2.63
C LEU A 484 12.35 -10.99 1.38
N ARG A 485 11.87 -12.07 0.75
CA ARG A 485 12.49 -12.68 -0.44
C ARG A 485 11.52 -13.42 -1.37
N THR A 486 11.89 -13.49 -2.66
CA THR A 486 11.29 -14.44 -3.61
C THR A 486 11.94 -15.83 -3.50
N LYS A 487 11.46 -16.81 -4.26
CA LYS A 487 11.99 -18.17 -4.32
C LYS A 487 13.44 -18.19 -4.81
N HIS A 488 14.28 -19.08 -4.29
CA HIS A 488 15.66 -19.25 -4.76
C HIS A 488 15.71 -19.51 -6.27
N GLY A 489 16.76 -19.00 -6.92
CA GLY A 489 16.90 -18.99 -8.37
C GLY A 489 16.29 -17.76 -9.04
N TYR A 490 15.27 -17.13 -8.45
CA TYR A 490 14.66 -15.89 -8.95
C TYR A 490 15.23 -14.66 -8.26
N VAL A 491 15.07 -13.49 -8.88
CA VAL A 491 15.53 -12.21 -8.34
C VAL A 491 14.36 -11.29 -8.01
N THR A 492 14.66 -10.25 -7.24
CA THR A 492 13.84 -9.04 -7.17
C THR A 492 14.65 -7.82 -7.58
N ALA A 493 13.97 -6.81 -8.12
CA ALA A 493 14.50 -5.46 -8.30
C ALA A 493 13.50 -4.46 -7.73
N ARG A 494 14.00 -3.41 -7.08
CA ARG A 494 13.22 -2.36 -6.41
C ARG A 494 13.80 -0.98 -6.72
N PHE A 495 12.92 -0.03 -7.01
CA PHE A 495 13.25 1.39 -7.14
C PHE A 495 12.24 2.22 -6.36
N SER A 496 12.73 3.22 -5.64
CA SER A 496 11.90 4.14 -4.86
C SER A 496 12.46 5.56 -4.90
N ALA A 497 11.56 6.54 -5.02
CA ALA A 497 11.85 7.97 -5.03
C ALA A 497 10.88 8.71 -4.10
N THR A 498 11.39 9.69 -3.34
CA THR A 498 10.50 10.66 -2.68
C THR A 498 10.27 11.84 -3.62
N VAL A 499 9.01 12.22 -3.84
CA VAL A 499 8.61 13.29 -4.76
C VAL A 499 7.63 14.27 -4.10
N ALA A 500 7.77 15.55 -4.42
CA ALA A 500 6.81 16.59 -4.06
C ALA A 500 5.91 16.91 -5.26
N VAL A 501 4.60 16.80 -5.07
CA VAL A 501 3.57 17.23 -6.03
C VAL A 501 3.13 18.63 -5.66
N THR A 502 3.20 19.57 -6.60
CA THR A 502 2.69 20.94 -6.44
C THR A 502 1.57 21.19 -7.45
N ALA A 503 0.81 22.27 -7.34
CA ALA A 503 -0.20 22.63 -8.35
C ALA A 503 0.36 22.81 -9.79
N LYS A 504 1.69 22.95 -9.96
CA LYS A 504 2.34 23.22 -11.26
C LYS A 504 3.26 22.11 -11.77
N ARG A 505 3.77 21.23 -10.91
CA ARG A 505 4.76 20.20 -11.29
C ARG A 505 4.96 19.13 -10.22
N VAL A 506 5.52 18.00 -10.66
CA VAL A 506 6.27 17.07 -9.79
C VAL A 506 7.72 17.55 -9.67
N THR A 507 8.27 17.43 -8.46
CA THR A 507 9.70 17.60 -8.17
C THR A 507 10.20 16.34 -7.48
N VAL A 508 11.17 15.65 -8.07
CA VAL A 508 11.86 14.55 -7.39
C VAL A 508 12.77 15.14 -6.33
N LEU A 509 12.63 14.68 -5.08
CA LEU A 509 13.41 15.13 -3.93
C LEU A 509 14.65 14.26 -3.72
N CYS A 510 14.49 12.94 -3.91
CA CYS A 510 15.59 11.96 -4.01
C CYS A 510 15.12 10.69 -4.72
N GLY A 511 16.07 9.82 -5.08
CA GLY A 511 15.82 8.50 -5.66
C GLY A 511 15.45 8.53 -7.14
N ALA A 512 15.82 9.58 -7.87
CA ALA A 512 15.56 9.68 -9.30
C ALA A 512 16.11 8.43 -10.02
N PRO A 513 15.26 7.60 -10.67
CA PRO A 513 15.73 6.45 -11.41
C PRO A 513 16.60 6.92 -12.59
N PRO A 514 17.71 6.21 -12.91
CA PRO A 514 18.52 6.53 -14.08
C PRO A 514 17.68 6.62 -15.36
N THR A 515 17.94 7.64 -16.17
CA THR A 515 17.25 7.81 -17.48
C THR A 515 17.70 6.76 -18.48
N ALA A 516 19.00 6.44 -18.49
CA ALA A 516 19.55 5.29 -19.18
C ALA A 516 19.26 3.96 -18.43
N PRO A 517 19.28 2.81 -19.14
CA PRO A 517 19.25 1.49 -18.51
C PRO A 517 20.35 1.28 -17.45
N VAL A 518 20.09 0.41 -16.47
CA VAL A 518 21.10 0.07 -15.45
C VAL A 518 22.26 -0.69 -16.10
N ALA A 519 23.49 -0.34 -15.72
CA ALA A 519 24.69 -1.07 -16.14
C ALA A 519 24.57 -2.55 -15.72
N THR A 520 24.62 -3.44 -16.71
CA THR A 520 24.43 -4.88 -16.55
C THR A 520 25.45 -5.64 -17.42
N PRO A 521 25.93 -6.83 -16.99
CA PRO A 521 26.74 -7.70 -17.83
C PRO A 521 26.02 -8.04 -19.15
N PRO A 522 26.70 -8.22 -20.29
CA PRO A 522 26.06 -8.44 -21.59
C PRO A 522 25.00 -9.56 -21.58
N ALA A 523 25.28 -10.68 -20.92
CA ALA A 523 24.36 -11.81 -20.80
C ALA A 523 23.11 -11.54 -19.94
N MET A 524 23.10 -10.45 -19.16
CA MET A 524 22.02 -10.04 -18.26
C MET A 524 21.20 -8.86 -18.82
N ARG A 525 21.60 -8.27 -19.95
CA ARG A 525 20.86 -7.13 -20.54
C ARG A 525 19.42 -7.52 -20.85
N SER A 526 18.50 -6.58 -20.65
CA SER A 526 17.09 -6.80 -21.03
C SER A 526 16.98 -7.01 -22.53
N THR A 527 16.11 -7.96 -22.93
CA THR A 527 15.78 -8.23 -24.34
C THR A 527 14.62 -7.39 -24.86
N VAL A 528 14.06 -6.51 -24.01
CA VAL A 528 12.86 -5.71 -24.29
C VAL A 528 13.20 -4.24 -24.12
N SER A 529 12.92 -3.39 -25.11
CA SER A 529 13.03 -1.94 -24.92
C SER A 529 11.77 -1.35 -24.32
N HIS A 530 11.92 -0.26 -23.58
CA HIS A 530 10.82 0.61 -23.19
C HIS A 530 10.15 1.30 -24.40
N ASP A 531 10.83 1.45 -25.54
CA ASP A 531 10.29 2.11 -26.73
C ASP A 531 9.12 1.33 -27.38
N THR A 532 9.04 0.02 -27.10
CA THR A 532 7.99 -0.87 -27.60
C THR A 532 6.82 -1.04 -26.62
N LEU A 533 6.79 -0.28 -25.52
CA LEU A 533 5.65 -0.24 -24.61
C LEU A 533 4.37 0.22 -25.33
N ALA A 534 3.21 -0.15 -24.78
CA ALA A 534 1.92 0.33 -25.25
C ALA A 534 1.88 1.87 -25.34
N ALA A 535 1.23 2.38 -26.39
CA ALA A 535 1.36 3.79 -26.80
C ALA A 535 0.91 4.79 -25.71
N ASP A 536 -0.07 4.41 -24.88
CA ASP A 536 -0.55 5.13 -23.71
C ASP A 536 0.51 5.19 -22.59
N VAL A 537 1.15 4.06 -22.27
CA VAL A 537 2.26 3.99 -21.31
C VAL A 537 3.47 4.79 -21.80
N CYS A 538 3.81 4.66 -23.08
CA CYS A 538 4.83 5.49 -23.75
C CYS A 538 4.51 6.98 -23.66
N ALA A 539 3.24 7.39 -23.85
CA ALA A 539 2.82 8.78 -23.71
C ALA A 539 2.93 9.31 -22.26
N VAL A 540 2.78 8.45 -21.25
CA VAL A 540 3.07 8.80 -19.84
C VAL A 540 4.59 8.97 -19.63
N LEU A 541 5.42 8.07 -20.16
CA LEU A 541 6.88 8.13 -20.03
C LEU A 541 7.52 9.37 -20.67
N HIS A 542 6.92 9.92 -21.72
CA HIS A 542 7.40 11.14 -22.39
C HIS A 542 6.77 12.43 -21.84
N ARG A 543 5.82 12.34 -20.91
CA ARG A 543 5.11 13.50 -20.36
C ARG A 543 6.06 14.39 -19.52
N PRO A 544 6.08 15.73 -19.70
CA PRO A 544 6.91 16.62 -18.91
C PRO A 544 6.47 16.61 -17.44
N LEU A 545 7.41 16.76 -16.49
CA LEU A 545 7.11 16.81 -15.05
C LEU A 545 6.35 18.09 -14.65
N GLU A 546 6.42 19.12 -15.48
CA GLU A 546 5.61 20.33 -15.36
C GLU A 546 4.22 20.10 -15.96
N PHE A 547 3.23 20.77 -15.38
CA PHE A 547 1.83 20.64 -15.74
C PHE A 547 1.49 21.80 -16.67
N ALA A 548 0.81 21.51 -17.78
CA ALA A 548 0.35 22.57 -18.66
C ALA A 548 -0.61 23.48 -17.88
N ASP A 549 -0.37 24.79 -17.92
CA ASP A 549 -1.27 25.78 -17.31
C ASP A 549 -2.68 25.58 -17.88
N ALA A 550 -3.68 25.34 -17.02
CA ALA A 550 -5.06 25.11 -17.48
C ALA A 550 -5.57 26.27 -18.37
N ARG A 551 -5.12 27.49 -18.06
CA ARG A 551 -5.39 28.73 -18.82
C ARG A 551 -4.83 28.70 -20.25
N ALA A 552 -3.75 27.95 -20.50
CA ALA A 552 -3.15 27.78 -21.83
C ALA A 552 -3.91 26.75 -22.70
N VAL A 553 -4.72 25.89 -22.08
CA VAL A 553 -5.57 24.92 -22.78
C VAL A 553 -6.88 25.58 -23.21
N ASP A 554 -7.51 26.36 -22.33
CA ASP A 554 -8.74 27.11 -22.65
C ASP A 554 -8.52 28.19 -23.71
N THR A 555 -7.35 28.82 -23.78
CA THR A 555 -7.03 29.78 -24.85
C THR A 555 -6.89 29.12 -26.23
N ARG A 556 -6.53 27.84 -26.30
CA ARG A 556 -6.52 27.08 -27.57
C ARG A 556 -7.92 26.63 -27.98
N LYS A 557 -8.77 26.20 -27.05
CA LYS A 557 -10.20 25.94 -27.32
C LYS A 557 -10.96 27.22 -27.71
N GLY A 558 -10.75 28.30 -26.96
CA GLY A 558 -11.37 29.62 -27.18
C GLY A 558 -10.84 30.39 -28.41
N ALA A 559 -9.79 29.90 -29.07
CA ALA A 559 -9.37 30.37 -30.40
C ALA A 559 -10.08 29.60 -31.53
N ALA A 560 -10.35 28.30 -31.34
CA ALA A 560 -11.05 27.47 -32.31
C ALA A 560 -12.57 27.75 -32.35
N ASP A 561 -13.17 28.20 -31.24
CA ASP A 561 -14.62 28.42 -31.11
C ASP A 561 -15.06 29.89 -31.27
N ARG A 562 -14.30 30.70 -32.02
CA ARG A 562 -14.70 32.06 -32.43
C ARG A 562 -15.56 32.08 -33.69
N SER A 563 -16.59 31.23 -33.75
CA SER A 563 -17.72 31.42 -34.66
C SER A 563 -18.91 31.94 -33.86
N SER A 564 -19.31 33.19 -34.08
CA SER A 564 -20.37 33.84 -33.30
C SER A 564 -21.71 33.08 -33.45
N PRO A 565 -22.54 32.94 -32.38
CA PRO A 565 -23.82 32.24 -32.45
C PRO A 565 -24.79 32.77 -33.51
N ALA A 566 -24.64 34.03 -33.95
CA ALA A 566 -25.41 34.63 -35.03
C ALA A 566 -25.27 33.86 -36.36
N THR A 567 -24.08 33.33 -36.67
CA THR A 567 -23.82 32.64 -37.95
C THR A 567 -24.43 31.24 -38.03
N LYS A 568 -24.83 30.65 -36.89
CA LYS A 568 -25.50 29.33 -36.84
C LYS A 568 -27.01 29.40 -37.04
N ARG A 569 -27.66 30.57 -36.92
CA ARG A 569 -29.11 30.72 -37.14
C ARG A 569 -29.49 30.98 -38.60
N MET A 570 -28.67 31.67 -39.39
CA MET A 570 -28.95 31.90 -40.83
C MET A 570 -28.78 30.66 -41.73
N ARG A 571 -28.30 29.52 -41.21
CA ARG A 571 -28.10 28.28 -41.98
C ARG A 571 -29.23 27.25 -41.85
N VAL A 572 -30.30 27.58 -41.13
CA VAL A 572 -31.43 26.65 -40.89
C VAL A 572 -32.71 27.06 -41.64
N GLU A 573 -32.79 28.31 -42.12
CA GLU A 573 -33.95 28.83 -42.88
C GLU A 573 -33.78 28.78 -44.41
N SER A 574 -32.66 28.24 -44.92
CA SER A 574 -32.34 28.16 -46.36
C SER A 574 -32.41 26.75 -46.96
N THR A 575 -33.10 25.81 -46.30
CA THR A 575 -33.20 24.40 -46.74
C THR A 575 -34.64 23.87 -46.75
N THR A 576 -35.62 24.72 -47.06
CA THR A 576 -37.06 24.33 -47.11
C THR A 576 -37.82 24.95 -48.29
N VAL A 577 -37.14 25.28 -49.39
CA VAL A 577 -37.73 25.60 -50.70
C VAL A 577 -36.79 25.02 -51.78
N GLU A 578 -37.33 24.62 -52.93
CA GLU A 578 -36.65 24.00 -54.10
C GLU A 578 -36.41 22.47 -54.03
N GLU A 579 -37.52 21.70 -54.06
CA GLU A 579 -37.62 20.51 -54.92
C GLU A 579 -38.92 20.63 -55.75
N GLU A 580 -38.76 20.91 -57.06
CA GLU A 580 -39.72 20.67 -58.16
C GLU A 580 -38.94 20.09 -59.36
#